data_AF-A0A5C7ZKS1-F1
#
_entry.id   AF-A0A5C7ZKS1-F1
#
_cell.length_a   1.000
_cell.length_b   1.000
_cell.length_c   1.000
_cell.angle_alpha   90.00
_cell.angle_beta   90.00
_cell.angle_gamma   90.00
#
_symmetry.space_group_name_H-M   'P 1'
#
loop_
_entity.id
_entity.type
_entity.pdbx_description
1 polymer ?
#
loop_
_entity_poly.entity_id
_entity_poly.type
_entity_poly.pdbx_seq_one_letter_code
_entity_poly.pdbx_strand_id
1 'polypeptide(L)' 'MRKTLLLSAVTGVLLLTACGEKPQDQAGVRSDKPAQAGTGVAAFTQPGWTTNDKASWSNQLKARANYGMNDHQRAPK' A
#
# COMPACT_ATOMS: atom_id res chain seq x y z
N MET A 1 -27.64 34.70 -20.95
CA MET A 1 -26.59 34.59 -19.91
C MET A 1 -26.92 33.53 -18.87
N ARG A 2 -27.99 33.64 -18.08
CA ARG A 2 -28.35 32.63 -17.04
C ARG A 2 -28.56 31.21 -17.58
N LYS A 3 -29.27 31.07 -18.72
CA LYS A 3 -29.51 29.78 -19.39
C LYS A 3 -28.22 29.16 -19.93
N THR A 4 -27.33 30.00 -20.46
CA THR A 4 -26.02 29.59 -21.00
C THR A 4 -25.12 29.06 -19.88
N LEU A 5 -25.10 29.74 -18.73
CA LEU A 5 -24.31 29.36 -17.57
C LEU A 5 -24.79 28.04 -16.95
N LEU A 6 -26.12 27.84 -16.88
CA LEU A 6 -26.72 26.59 -16.43
C LEU A 6 -26.37 25.42 -17.37
N LEU A 7 -26.41 25.65 -18.68
CA LEU A 7 -26.07 24.61 -19.66
C LEU A 7 -24.60 24.19 -19.55
N SER A 8 -23.68 25.14 -19.44
CA SER A 8 -22.25 24.87 -19.24
C SER A 8 -21.96 24.08 -17.96
N ALA A 9 -22.65 24.43 -16.85
CA ALA A 9 -22.48 23.73 -15.59
C ALA A 9 -22.96 22.27 -15.67
N VAL A 10 -24.11 22.02 -16.30
CA VAL A 10 -24.66 20.67 -16.48
C VAL A 10 -23.73 19.82 -17.36
N THR A 11 -23.22 20.37 -18.46
CA THR A 11 -22.26 19.67 -19.33
C THR A 11 -20.96 19.34 -18.60
N GLY A 12 -20.46 20.25 -17.76
CA GLY A 12 -19.26 20.00 -16.94
C GLY A 12 -19.43 18.82 -15.99
N VAL A 13 -20.55 18.75 -15.26
CA VAL A 13 -20.83 17.64 -14.34
C VAL A 13 -20.89 16.30 -15.08
N LEU A 14 -21.54 16.26 -16.25
CA LEU A 14 -21.65 15.03 -17.04
C LEU A 14 -20.28 14.53 -17.52
N LEU A 15 -19.40 15.42 -17.98
CA LEU A 15 -18.05 15.04 -18.41
C LEU A 15 -17.19 14.52 -17.27
N LEU A 16 -17.31 15.07 -16.06
CA LEU A 16 -16.58 14.58 -14.88
C LEU A 16 -17.02 13.17 -14.47
N THR A 17 -18.32 12.85 -14.57
CA THR A 17 -18.83 11.51 -14.24
C THR A 17 -18.37 10.44 -15.23
N ALA A 18 -18.07 10.79 -16.48
CA ALA A 18 -17.54 9.85 -17.47
C ALA A 18 -16.08 9.44 -17.22
N CYS A 19 -15.33 10.25 -16.46
CA CYS A 19 -13.97 9.94 -16.05
C CYS A 19 -13.89 9.25 -14.67
N GLY A 20 -15.02 9.08 -13.98
CA GLY A 20 -15.08 8.34 -12.73
C GLY A 20 -14.98 6.84 -13.01
N GLU A 21 -13.94 6.18 -12.51
CA GLU A 21 -13.89 4.73 -12.56
C GLU A 21 -15.05 4.10 -11.78
N LYS A 22 -15.51 2.92 -12.21
CA LYS A 22 -16.49 2.15 -11.45
C LYS A 22 -15.89 1.88 -10.05
N PRO A 23 -16.66 2.03 -8.95
CA PRO A 23 -16.17 1.69 -7.63
C PRO A 23 -15.50 0.31 -7.63
N GLN A 24 -14.29 0.22 -7.10
CA GLN A 24 -13.61 -1.06 -6.87
C GLN A 24 -14.26 -1.77 -5.66
N ASP A 25 -15.56 -2.05 -5.78
CA ASP A 25 -16.40 -2.70 -4.77
C ASP A 25 -16.29 -4.23 -4.82
N GLN A 26 -15.86 -4.77 -5.96
CA GLN A 26 -15.46 -6.16 -6.06
C GLN A 26 -14.04 -6.34 -5.53
N ALA A 27 -13.92 -7.05 -4.42
CA ALA A 27 -12.64 -7.62 -4.02
C ALA A 27 -12.12 -8.48 -5.18
N GLY A 28 -11.00 -8.09 -5.77
CA GLY A 28 -10.32 -8.90 -6.78
C GLY A 28 -9.97 -10.29 -6.25
N VAL A 29 -9.58 -11.21 -7.14
CA VAL A 29 -9.12 -12.54 -6.74
C VAL A 29 -7.89 -12.39 -5.85
N ARG A 30 -8.03 -12.69 -4.55
CA ARG A 30 -6.94 -12.65 -3.59
C ARG A 30 -6.14 -13.97 -3.63
N SER A 31 -5.50 -14.22 -4.77
CA SER A 31 -4.66 -15.41 -5.00
C SER A 31 -3.23 -15.27 -4.47
N ASP A 32 -2.89 -14.11 -3.90
CA ASP A 32 -1.56 -13.82 -3.40
C ASP A 32 -1.13 -14.83 -2.33
N LYS A 33 0.13 -15.24 -2.39
CA LYS A 33 0.74 -16.04 -1.33
C LYS A 33 0.99 -15.14 -0.12
N PRO A 34 0.88 -15.67 1.10
CA PRO A 34 1.17 -14.88 2.29
C PRO A 34 2.65 -14.45 2.30
N ALA A 35 2.95 -13.19 2.64
CA ALA A 35 4.22 -12.52 2.35
C ALA A 35 5.48 -13.22 2.93
N GLN A 36 5.34 -13.84 4.11
CA GLN A 36 6.36 -14.66 4.76
C GLN A 36 6.66 -15.99 4.02
N ALA A 37 5.89 -16.35 2.98
CA ALA A 37 6.27 -17.44 2.07
C ALA A 37 7.49 -17.07 1.20
N GLY A 38 7.84 -15.79 1.14
CA GLY A 38 9.03 -15.33 0.43
C GLY A 38 8.88 -15.39 -1.09
N THR A 39 9.97 -15.03 -1.75
CA THR A 39 10.03 -14.91 -3.22
C THR A 39 10.53 -16.18 -3.90
N GLY A 40 11.08 -17.13 -3.14
CA GLY A 40 11.78 -18.31 -3.68
C GLY A 40 13.13 -17.98 -4.33
N VAL A 41 13.58 -16.72 -4.27
CA VAL A 41 14.82 -16.25 -4.89
C VAL A 41 15.79 -15.83 -3.80
N ALA A 42 16.91 -16.56 -3.68
CA ALA A 42 17.92 -16.31 -2.65
C ALA A 42 18.48 -14.89 -2.68
N ALA A 43 18.68 -14.30 -3.86
CA ALA A 43 19.21 -12.94 -4.03
C ALA A 43 18.29 -11.84 -3.42
N PHE A 44 17.00 -12.12 -3.27
CA PHE A 44 16.03 -11.20 -2.66
C PHE A 44 15.61 -11.64 -1.25
N THR A 45 16.29 -12.64 -0.70
CA THR A 45 16.01 -13.22 0.61
C THR A 45 17.08 -12.72 1.58
N GLN A 46 16.67 -12.11 2.69
CA GLN A 46 17.62 -11.69 3.72
C GLN A 46 18.35 -12.92 4.30
N PRO A 47 19.70 -12.87 4.43
CA PRO A 47 20.46 -13.96 5.02
C PRO A 47 19.94 -14.33 6.41
N GLY A 48 19.83 -15.64 6.69
CA GLY A 48 19.35 -16.16 7.97
C GLY A 48 17.83 -16.16 8.17
N TRP A 49 17.06 -15.61 7.22
CA TRP A 49 15.60 -15.72 7.25
C TRP A 49 15.12 -17.07 6.69
N THR A 50 14.08 -17.65 7.30
CA THR A 50 13.50 -18.94 6.91
C THR A 50 12.11 -18.75 6.30
N THR A 51 11.84 -19.46 5.20
CA THR A 51 10.54 -19.43 4.53
C THR A 51 9.41 -19.90 5.45
N ASN A 52 8.28 -19.19 5.40
CA ASN A 52 7.10 -19.38 6.25
C ASN A 52 7.27 -19.05 7.74
N ASP A 53 8.43 -18.54 8.17
CA ASP A 53 8.60 -18.04 9.54
C ASP A 53 7.93 -16.66 9.71
N LYS A 54 6.66 -16.70 10.11
CA LYS A 54 5.84 -15.51 10.34
C LYS A 54 6.35 -14.63 11.47
N ALA A 55 6.91 -15.23 12.53
CA ALA A 55 7.36 -14.49 13.70
C ALA A 55 8.63 -13.69 13.37
N SER A 56 9.62 -14.35 12.75
CA SER A 56 10.83 -13.70 12.28
C SER A 56 10.53 -12.60 11.25
N TRP A 57 9.64 -12.88 10.29
CA TRP A 57 9.20 -11.88 9.29
C TRP A 57 8.58 -10.63 9.94
N SER A 58 7.64 -10.83 10.88
CA SER A 58 6.99 -9.72 11.59
C SER A 58 7.98 -8.91 12.43
N ASN A 59 8.90 -9.59 13.12
CA ASN A 59 9.93 -8.96 13.93
C ASN A 59 10.90 -8.13 13.07
N GLN A 60 11.29 -8.61 11.88
CA GLN A 60 12.10 -7.83 10.95
C GLN A 60 11.40 -6.55 10.51
N LEU A 61 10.11 -6.62 10.16
CA LEU A 61 9.34 -5.42 9.79
C LEU A 61 9.21 -4.45 10.95
N LYS A 62 8.95 -4.95 12.15
CA LYS A 62 8.89 -4.12 13.36
C LYS A 62 10.24 -3.44 13.64
N ALA A 63 11.35 -4.17 13.52
CA ALA A 63 12.68 -3.60 13.69
C ALA A 63 12.94 -2.48 12.66
N ARG A 64 12.61 -2.72 11.39
CA ARG A 64 12.72 -1.73 10.32
C ARG A 64 11.88 -0.48 10.58
N ALA A 65 10.63 -0.64 10.99
CA ALA A 65 9.71 0.48 11.25
C ALA A 65 10.18 1.37 12.42
N ASN A 66 10.90 0.80 13.38
CA ASN A 66 11.42 1.52 14.55
C ASN A 66 12.87 1.99 14.38
N TYR A 67 13.53 1.62 13.27
CA TYR A 67 14.91 2.02 13.03
C TYR A 67 14.97 3.54 12.81
N GLY A 68 15.85 4.24 13.53
CA GLY A 68 15.95 5.71 13.53
C GLY A 68 14.95 6.43 14.45
N MET A 69 14.00 5.71 15.04
CA MET A 69 13.08 6.28 16.03
C MET A 69 13.75 6.32 17.40
N ASN A 70 13.66 7.46 18.07
CA ASN A 70 14.14 7.64 19.45
C ASN A 70 15.64 7.34 19.64
N ASP A 71 16.47 7.58 18.63
CA ASP A 71 17.93 7.35 18.72
C ASP A 71 18.57 8.19 19.85
N HIS A 72 18.01 9.36 20.15
CA HIS A 72 18.42 10.21 21.28
C HIS A 72 18.25 9.51 22.65
N GLN A 73 17.33 8.55 22.79
CA GLN A 73 17.17 7.75 24.01
C GLN A 73 18.22 6.64 24.12
N ARG A 74 18.91 6.32 23.02
CA ARG A 74 19.92 5.25 22.90
C ARG A 74 21.35 5.77 22.91
N ALA A 75 21.55 7.08 22.85
CA ALA A 75 22.87 7.69 22.95
C ALA A 75 23.44 7.47 24.38
N PRO A 76 24.73 7.09 24.51
CA PRO A 76 25.37 7.04 25.82
C PRO A 76 25.32 8.41 26.49
N LYS A 77 25.12 8.42 27.81
CA LYS A 77 25.13 9.64 28.62
C LYS A 77 26.54 10.20 28.76
#